data_AF-A0A1C6KCK8-F1
#
_entry.id   AF-A0A1C6KCK8-F1
#
_cell.length_a   1.000
_cell.length_b   1.000
_cell.length_c   1.000
_cell.angle_alpha   90.00
_cell.angle_beta   90.00
_cell.angle_gamma   90.00
#
_symmetry.space_group_name_H-M   'P 1'
#
loop_
_entity.id
_entity.type
_entity.pdbx_description
1 polymer ?
#
loop_
_entity_poly.entity_id
_entity_poly.type
_entity_poly.pdbx_seq_one_letter_code
_entity_poly.pdbx_strand_id
1 'polypeptide(L)'
;MYKNGKWDYDNASDLRYWPTEALDFYAFNPGTVSEDMMAFYSWEATKDVQKISYTCMDEYGSGTTHANYDVMYAMAKGQTKDMNNGIVKFNFKHILSQVVFKAKTQYDNMQVDIDVIKIHNFKFAGAFTLPAAADGTGSWSSSDLAFPHAFTVVKNANITVNSNTEATDITTNTPMLNIPQELTAWKVSETATKSKLEADNAKQCYLEIACKIRQSGAYLLGSASEYKTIYVPFGDTWEQGKRHIYTLIFGGGYDDQGEAVLNPIQFDAETTGWVDADKDVNVQP
;
A
#
# COMPACT_ATOMS: atom_id res chain seq x y z
N MET A 1 8.50 26.47 15.19
CA MET A 1 9.64 26.21 14.25
C MET A 1 10.82 25.66 15.02
N TYR A 2 11.55 24.69 14.45
CA TYR A 2 12.78 24.18 15.09
C TYR A 2 13.98 25.02 14.65
N LYS A 3 14.60 25.74 15.59
CA LYS A 3 15.76 26.63 15.34
C LYS A 3 16.76 26.45 16.49
N ASN A 4 18.05 26.33 16.19
CA ASN A 4 19.13 26.24 17.18
C ASN A 4 18.92 25.17 18.27
N GLY A 5 18.43 23.98 17.88
CA GLY A 5 18.26 22.86 18.80
C GLY A 5 16.95 22.87 19.62
N LYS A 6 16.08 23.87 19.46
CA LYS A 6 14.81 24.00 20.19
C LYS A 6 13.64 24.37 19.29
N TRP A 7 12.43 24.03 19.74
CA TRP A 7 11.20 24.54 19.17
C TRP A 7 10.91 25.94 19.73
N ASP A 8 10.66 26.89 18.84
CA ASP A 8 10.34 28.28 19.19
C ASP A 8 9.23 28.83 18.28
N TYR A 9 8.65 29.97 18.66
CA TYR A 9 7.74 30.73 17.81
C TYR A 9 8.48 31.20 16.55
N ASP A 10 7.76 31.27 15.43
CA ASP A 10 8.41 31.74 14.19
C ASP A 10 8.64 33.25 14.23
N ASN A 11 7.63 34.00 14.66
CA ASN A 11 7.67 35.45 14.85
C ASN A 11 7.52 35.83 16.32
N ALA A 12 8.13 36.94 16.72
CA ALA A 12 7.99 37.48 18.07
C ALA A 12 6.52 37.83 18.42
N SER A 13 5.70 38.19 17.41
CA SER A 13 4.26 38.45 17.58
C SER A 13 3.43 37.21 17.90
N ASP A 14 3.96 36.02 17.61
CA ASP A 14 3.28 34.75 17.89
C ASP A 14 3.48 34.31 19.34
N LEU A 15 4.41 34.95 20.06
CA LEU A 15 4.71 34.68 21.46
C LEU A 15 3.42 34.75 22.31
N ARG A 16 3.25 33.76 23.18
CA ARG A 16 2.17 33.69 24.16
C ARG A 16 2.75 33.46 25.54
N TYR A 17 2.02 33.87 26.57
CA TYR A 17 2.42 33.74 27.97
C TYR A 17 1.44 32.84 28.70
N TRP A 18 1.94 32.13 29.72
CA TRP A 18 1.12 31.31 30.59
C TRP A 18 0.07 32.16 31.33
N PRO A 19 -1.22 31.83 31.24
CA PRO A 19 -2.23 32.40 32.12
C PRO A 19 -2.18 31.72 33.49
N THR A 20 -3.06 32.14 34.40
CA THR A 20 -3.23 31.49 35.71
C THR A 20 -4.00 30.18 35.62
N GLU A 21 -4.81 30.00 34.57
CA GLU A 21 -5.59 28.78 34.31
C GLU A 21 -4.79 27.71 33.56
N ALA A 22 -5.28 26.48 33.60
CA ALA A 22 -4.68 25.38 32.84
C ALA A 22 -5.03 25.50 31.35
N LEU A 23 -4.09 25.12 30.49
CA LEU A 23 -4.22 25.17 29.03
C LEU A 23 -4.12 23.77 28.42
N ASP A 24 -4.89 23.57 27.35
CA ASP A 24 -4.76 22.43 26.45
C ASP A 24 -3.95 22.83 25.22
N PHE A 25 -2.97 22.00 24.87
CA PHE A 25 -2.10 22.20 23.73
C PHE A 25 -2.28 21.09 22.71
N TYR A 26 -2.34 21.49 21.44
CA TYR A 26 -2.44 20.61 20.29
C TYR A 26 -1.34 21.00 19.30
N ALA A 27 -0.67 20.00 18.72
CA ALA A 27 0.36 20.22 17.71
C ALA A 27 0.20 19.24 16.56
N PHE A 28 0.53 19.69 15.35
CA PHE A 28 0.34 18.93 14.11
C PHE A 28 1.63 18.95 13.28
N ASN A 29 1.89 17.87 12.56
CA ASN A 29 2.94 17.79 11.56
C ASN A 29 2.35 17.22 10.26
N PRO A 30 2.58 17.87 9.10
CA PRO A 30 3.13 19.22 8.98
C PRO A 30 2.18 20.27 9.60
N GLY A 31 2.71 21.25 10.32
CA GLY A 31 1.88 22.30 10.94
C GLY A 31 1.32 23.31 9.92
N THR A 32 1.99 23.43 8.77
CA THR A 32 1.63 24.30 7.65
C THR A 32 1.98 23.58 6.36
N VAL A 33 1.13 23.73 5.35
CA VAL A 33 1.34 23.18 4.00
C VAL A 33 1.17 24.28 2.96
N SER A 34 1.64 24.05 1.74
CA SER A 34 1.40 24.94 0.61
C SER A 34 -0.09 25.04 0.29
N GLU A 35 -0.51 26.15 -0.34
CA GLU A 35 -1.92 26.46 -0.60
C GLU A 35 -2.61 25.37 -1.43
N ASP A 36 -1.91 24.83 -2.43
CA ASP A 36 -2.36 23.73 -3.28
C ASP A 36 -2.46 22.38 -2.55
N MET A 37 -1.76 22.22 -1.41
CA MET A 37 -1.83 21.05 -0.56
C MET A 37 -2.94 21.13 0.51
N MET A 38 -3.57 22.28 0.70
CA MET A 38 -4.64 22.45 1.70
C MET A 38 -5.89 21.62 1.39
N ALA A 39 -6.14 21.29 0.12
CA ALA A 39 -7.23 20.41 -0.29
C ALA A 39 -6.98 18.94 0.10
N PHE A 40 -5.71 18.54 0.22
CA PHE A 40 -5.29 17.18 0.55
C PHE A 40 -5.02 16.98 2.03
N TYR A 41 -4.69 18.05 2.74
CA TYR A 41 -4.42 18.01 4.16
C TYR A 41 -4.80 19.31 4.85
N SER A 42 -5.59 19.21 5.91
CA SER A 42 -5.87 20.32 6.81
C SER A 42 -6.18 19.83 8.22
N TRP A 43 -6.05 20.70 9.19
CA TRP A 43 -6.40 20.43 10.59
C TRP A 43 -7.21 21.58 11.16
N GLU A 44 -8.10 21.26 12.08
CA GLU A 44 -8.91 22.22 12.83
C GLU A 44 -8.84 21.86 14.32
N ALA A 45 -8.42 22.82 15.14
CA ALA A 45 -8.31 22.69 16.59
C ALA A 45 -8.94 23.92 17.27
N THR A 46 -10.27 23.93 17.35
CA THR A 46 -11.05 24.92 18.10
C THR A 46 -11.44 24.34 19.46
N LYS A 47 -12.30 25.03 20.22
CA LYS A 47 -12.86 24.48 21.47
C LYS A 47 -13.71 23.23 21.21
N ASP A 48 -14.45 23.22 20.11
CA ASP A 48 -15.48 22.20 19.82
C ASP A 48 -15.05 21.19 18.75
N VAL A 49 -13.99 21.48 18.00
CA VAL A 49 -13.50 20.63 16.90
C VAL A 49 -12.00 20.37 17.05
N GLN A 50 -11.60 19.11 17.05
CA GLN A 50 -10.20 18.68 16.95
C GLN A 50 -10.09 17.58 15.89
N LYS A 51 -9.95 17.97 14.63
CA LYS A 51 -9.99 17.07 13.47
C LYS A 51 -8.87 17.35 12.49
N ILE A 52 -8.51 16.32 11.73
CA ILE A 52 -7.61 16.38 10.58
C ILE A 52 -8.35 15.83 9.37
N SER A 53 -8.36 16.55 8.27
CA SER A 53 -8.80 16.05 6.96
C SER A 53 -7.59 15.60 6.17
N TYR A 54 -7.68 14.45 5.50
CA TYR A 54 -6.61 13.91 4.69
C TYR A 54 -7.14 13.22 3.43
N THR A 55 -6.48 13.46 2.31
CA THR A 55 -6.68 12.78 1.04
C THR A 55 -5.32 12.39 0.48
N CYS A 56 -5.11 11.07 0.34
CA CYS A 56 -3.93 10.49 -0.29
C CYS A 56 -3.92 10.81 -1.79
N MET A 57 -2.73 11.02 -2.34
CA MET A 57 -2.47 11.23 -3.76
C MET A 57 -1.71 10.04 -4.37
N ASP A 58 -1.86 9.83 -5.67
CA ASP A 58 -0.99 8.95 -6.44
C ASP A 58 0.35 9.65 -6.71
N GLU A 59 1.34 9.46 -5.84
CA GLU A 59 2.68 10.08 -5.92
C GLU A 59 3.41 9.76 -7.24
N TYR A 60 3.14 8.59 -7.82
CA TYR A 60 3.80 8.12 -9.04
C TYR A 60 2.87 8.23 -10.27
N GLY A 61 1.71 8.86 -10.09
CA GLY A 61 0.77 9.21 -11.13
C GLY A 61 1.36 10.17 -12.17
N SER A 62 0.74 10.24 -13.34
CA SER A 62 1.18 11.16 -14.40
C SER A 62 0.91 12.61 -13.98
N GLY A 63 1.95 13.45 -13.95
CA GLY A 63 1.82 14.88 -13.66
C GLY A 63 1.79 15.23 -12.17
N THR A 64 2.05 14.27 -11.27
CA THR A 64 2.14 14.54 -9.84
C THR A 64 3.42 15.33 -9.51
N THR A 65 3.27 16.42 -8.75
CA THR A 65 4.36 17.30 -8.30
C THR A 65 4.55 17.28 -6.78
N HIS A 66 3.72 16.52 -6.05
CA HIS A 66 3.68 16.51 -4.59
C HIS A 66 3.78 15.10 -4.03
N ALA A 67 4.35 14.99 -2.83
CA ALA A 67 4.37 13.78 -2.03
C ALA A 67 3.27 13.84 -0.97
N ASN A 68 2.76 12.68 -0.58
CA ASN A 68 1.92 12.51 0.59
C ASN A 68 2.70 12.87 1.85
N TYR A 69 2.02 13.55 2.77
CA TYR A 69 2.62 13.93 4.06
C TYR A 69 2.46 12.80 5.07
N ASP A 70 3.53 12.51 5.80
CA ASP A 70 3.44 11.72 7.02
C ASP A 70 2.80 12.56 8.12
N VAL A 71 1.49 12.39 8.28
CA VAL A 71 0.70 13.20 9.19
C VAL A 71 0.82 12.68 10.62
N MET A 72 1.15 13.59 11.53
CA MET A 72 1.22 13.31 12.95
C MET A 72 0.47 14.37 13.77
N TYR A 73 0.05 13.99 14.97
CA TYR A 73 -0.47 14.91 15.98
C TYR A 73 0.15 14.66 17.35
N ALA A 74 0.12 15.67 18.22
CA ALA A 74 0.44 15.55 19.63
C ALA A 74 -0.53 16.39 20.46
N MET A 75 -0.78 15.96 21.70
CA MET A 75 -1.61 16.69 22.65
C MET A 75 -0.99 16.71 24.04
N ALA A 76 -1.16 17.82 24.74
CA ALA A 76 -0.84 17.96 26.15
C ALA A 76 -1.95 18.77 26.82
N LYS A 77 -2.82 18.11 27.59
CA LYS A 77 -4.01 18.72 28.19
C LYS A 77 -3.75 19.11 29.65
N GLY A 78 -4.49 20.10 30.15
CA GLY A 78 -4.45 20.56 31.54
C GLY A 78 -3.06 21.04 32.00
N GLN A 79 -2.24 21.57 31.09
CA GLN A 79 -0.89 22.03 31.42
C GLN A 79 -0.94 23.38 32.15
N THR A 80 -0.12 23.53 33.19
CA THR A 80 0.02 24.79 33.93
C THR A 80 1.46 25.28 33.89
N LYS A 81 1.67 26.56 34.22
CA LYS A 81 3.00 27.20 34.28
C LYS A 81 4.00 26.43 35.16
N ASP A 82 3.53 25.83 36.26
CA ASP A 82 4.40 25.17 37.23
C ASP A 82 4.75 23.73 36.84
N MET A 83 4.02 23.13 35.88
CA MET A 83 4.34 21.80 35.36
C MET A 83 5.55 21.86 34.43
N ASN A 84 6.47 20.89 34.56
CA ASN A 84 7.65 20.76 33.68
C ASN A 84 8.45 22.07 33.50
N ASN A 85 8.51 22.93 34.53
CA ASN A 85 9.15 24.26 34.47
C ASN A 85 8.56 25.16 33.37
N GLY A 86 7.26 25.07 33.11
CA GLY A 86 6.56 25.85 32.08
C GLY A 86 6.84 25.40 30.65
N ILE A 87 7.39 24.19 30.47
CA ILE A 87 7.71 23.60 29.16
C ILE A 87 6.68 22.54 28.81
N VAL A 88 5.93 22.77 27.72
CA VAL A 88 5.02 21.76 27.16
C VAL A 88 5.84 20.73 26.39
N LYS A 89 5.67 19.45 26.74
CA LYS A 89 6.30 18.32 26.03
C LYS A 89 5.27 17.65 25.14
N PHE A 90 5.60 17.50 23.87
CA PHE A 90 4.77 16.80 22.90
C PHE A 90 5.35 15.42 22.58
N ASN A 91 4.46 14.43 22.45
CA ASN A 91 4.78 13.13 21.88
C ASN A 91 3.93 12.94 20.62
N PHE A 92 4.57 13.00 19.46
CA PHE A 92 3.87 12.90 18.17
C PHE A 92 3.49 11.45 17.87
N LYS A 93 2.27 11.27 17.37
CA LYS A 93 1.71 9.99 16.96
C LYS A 93 1.38 10.06 15.47
N HIS A 94 1.86 9.10 14.68
CA HIS A 94 1.44 8.91 13.29
C HIS A 94 -0.04 8.54 13.23
N ILE A 95 -0.76 9.10 12.25
CA ILE A 95 -2.18 8.78 12.03
C ILE A 95 -2.42 7.89 10.81
N LEU A 96 -1.43 7.75 9.94
CA LEU A 96 -1.49 6.97 8.71
C LEU A 96 -0.86 5.59 8.89
N SER A 97 -1.08 4.73 7.90
CA SER A 97 -0.42 3.45 7.73
C SER A 97 0.66 3.58 6.65
N GLN A 98 1.87 3.12 6.96
CA GLN A 98 2.95 3.03 5.99
C GLN A 98 2.89 1.67 5.29
N VAL A 99 2.83 1.65 3.96
CA VAL A 99 2.73 0.41 3.17
C VAL A 99 3.93 0.29 2.24
N VAL A 100 4.60 -0.87 2.32
CA VAL A 100 5.83 -1.19 1.58
C VAL A 100 5.72 -2.59 1.00
N PHE A 101 6.24 -2.76 -0.20
CA PHE A 101 6.31 -4.03 -0.90
C PHE A 101 7.77 -4.44 -1.14
N LYS A 102 7.97 -5.74 -1.01
CA LYS A 102 9.12 -6.52 -1.48
C LYS A 102 8.63 -7.57 -2.46
N ALA A 103 9.54 -8.16 -3.21
CA ALA A 103 9.24 -9.26 -4.12
C ALA A 103 10.30 -10.34 -4.08
N LYS A 104 9.89 -11.59 -4.25
CA LYS A 104 10.74 -12.73 -4.54
C LYS A 104 10.05 -13.65 -5.55
N THR A 105 10.79 -14.54 -6.18
CA THR A 105 10.23 -15.55 -7.05
C THR A 105 9.79 -16.78 -6.26
N GLN A 106 8.86 -17.57 -6.82
CA GLN A 106 8.48 -18.84 -6.22
C GLN A 106 9.59 -19.89 -6.40
N TYR A 107 10.22 -19.91 -7.58
CA TYR A 107 11.28 -20.86 -7.93
C TYR A 107 12.60 -20.13 -8.23
N ASP A 108 13.72 -20.81 -8.00
CA ASP A 108 15.08 -20.31 -8.20
C ASP A 108 15.40 -20.02 -9.68
N ASN A 109 14.82 -20.78 -10.58
CA ASN A 109 14.96 -20.63 -12.03
C ASN A 109 14.02 -19.58 -12.64
N MET A 110 13.29 -18.82 -11.83
CA MET A 110 12.41 -17.75 -12.30
C MET A 110 13.10 -16.38 -12.25
N GLN A 111 12.68 -15.52 -13.16
CA GLN A 111 12.99 -14.09 -13.14
C GLN A 111 11.73 -13.30 -13.46
N VAL A 112 11.49 -12.23 -12.72
CA VAL A 112 10.40 -11.28 -12.97
C VAL A 112 10.97 -9.88 -13.15
N ASP A 113 10.64 -9.24 -14.26
CA ASP A 113 10.91 -7.81 -14.44
C ASP A 113 9.60 -7.05 -14.29
N ILE A 114 9.57 -6.08 -13.38
CA ILE A 114 8.37 -5.31 -13.03
C ILE A 114 8.49 -3.91 -13.61
N ASP A 115 7.46 -3.46 -14.33
CA ASP A 115 7.38 -2.12 -14.89
C ASP A 115 6.54 -1.18 -14.02
N VAL A 116 5.31 -1.60 -13.71
CA VAL A 116 4.38 -0.86 -12.87
C VAL A 116 3.61 -1.78 -11.93
N ILE A 117 3.40 -1.32 -10.71
CA ILE A 117 2.44 -1.91 -9.76
C ILE A 117 1.45 -0.82 -9.39
N LYS A 118 0.16 -1.15 -9.43
CA LYS A 118 -0.91 -0.33 -8.87
C LYS A 118 -1.71 -1.12 -7.85
N ILE A 119 -2.28 -0.44 -6.87
CA ILE A 119 -3.23 -0.99 -5.92
C ILE A 119 -4.60 -0.35 -6.14
N HIS A 120 -5.62 -1.19 -6.23
CA HIS A 120 -6.98 -0.78 -6.59
C HIS A 120 -7.89 -0.71 -5.37
N ASN A 121 -8.86 0.21 -5.43
CA ASN A 121 -10.08 0.23 -4.62
C ASN A 121 -9.92 0.31 -3.09
N PHE A 122 -8.81 0.84 -2.58
CA PHE A 122 -8.68 1.19 -1.17
C PHE A 122 -9.26 2.60 -0.90
N LYS A 123 -9.79 2.88 0.28
CA LYS A 123 -10.24 4.24 0.65
C LYS A 123 -9.03 5.17 0.74
N PHE A 124 -9.08 6.32 0.08
CA PHE A 124 -7.94 7.25 -0.03
C PHE A 124 -8.17 8.58 0.69
N ALA A 125 -9.34 8.85 1.24
CA ALA A 125 -9.66 10.11 1.92
C ALA A 125 -10.48 9.89 3.18
N GLY A 126 -10.32 10.74 4.19
CA GLY A 126 -11.11 10.66 5.41
C GLY A 126 -10.81 11.80 6.38
N ALA A 127 -11.54 11.78 7.50
CA ALA A 127 -11.33 12.67 8.63
C ALA A 127 -10.87 11.89 9.85
N PHE A 128 -9.80 12.33 10.47
CA PHE A 128 -9.31 11.82 11.75
C PHE A 128 -9.78 12.72 12.89
N THR A 129 -10.46 12.15 13.88
CA THR A 129 -10.87 12.86 15.10
C THR A 129 -9.86 12.57 16.20
N LEU A 130 -9.30 13.63 16.80
CA LEU A 130 -8.37 13.48 17.91
C LEU A 130 -9.09 12.87 19.13
N PRO A 131 -8.39 12.06 19.95
CA PRO A 131 -8.99 11.48 21.14
C PRO A 131 -9.30 12.54 22.19
N ALA A 132 -10.31 12.29 23.02
CA ALA A 132 -10.70 13.21 24.09
C ALA A 132 -9.59 13.36 25.16
N ALA A 133 -8.87 12.28 25.45
CA ALA A 133 -7.74 12.24 26.38
C ALA A 133 -6.40 12.19 25.62
N ALA A 134 -5.36 12.79 26.20
CA ALA A 134 -4.04 12.93 25.55
C ALA A 134 -3.35 11.58 25.26
N ASP A 135 -3.58 10.60 26.14
CA ASP A 135 -3.06 9.23 26.04
C ASP A 135 -3.91 8.31 25.14
N GLY A 136 -5.12 8.72 24.80
CA GLY A 136 -6.03 7.96 23.95
C GLY A 136 -5.56 7.78 22.50
N THR A 137 -6.37 7.04 21.74
CA THR A 137 -6.21 6.82 20.30
C THR A 137 -7.36 7.51 19.57
N GLY A 138 -7.04 8.34 18.58
CA GLY A 138 -8.06 8.98 17.75
C GLY A 138 -8.68 7.97 16.78
N SER A 139 -9.67 8.44 16.03
CA SER A 139 -10.44 7.58 15.13
C SER A 139 -10.55 8.17 13.74
N TRP A 140 -10.47 7.30 12.73
CA TRP A 140 -10.74 7.64 11.35
C TRP A 140 -12.22 7.45 11.02
N SER A 141 -12.74 8.36 10.21
CA SER A 141 -14.02 8.22 9.52
C SER A 141 -13.80 8.48 8.04
N SER A 142 -14.22 7.52 7.21
CA SER A 142 -14.11 7.59 5.75
C SER A 142 -15.40 7.10 5.13
N SER A 143 -15.88 7.81 4.12
CA SER A 143 -16.95 7.34 3.26
C SER A 143 -16.50 6.13 2.44
N ASP A 144 -17.46 5.36 1.94
CA ASP A 144 -17.19 4.32 0.96
C ASP A 144 -16.80 4.94 -0.40
N LEU A 145 -16.09 4.18 -1.21
CA LEU A 145 -15.65 4.61 -2.52
C LEU A 145 -16.84 4.80 -3.47
N ALA A 146 -17.00 6.00 -3.99
CA ALA A 146 -18.02 6.31 -4.99
C ALA A 146 -17.70 5.72 -6.38
N PHE A 147 -16.42 5.47 -6.68
CA PHE A 147 -15.94 4.94 -7.95
C PHE A 147 -14.69 4.07 -7.74
N PRO A 148 -14.43 3.09 -8.63
CA PRO A 148 -13.18 2.33 -8.59
C PRO A 148 -12.01 3.22 -9.00
N HIS A 149 -10.85 2.99 -8.39
CA HIS A 149 -9.64 3.75 -8.69
C HIS A 149 -8.39 2.89 -8.47
N ALA A 150 -7.25 3.40 -8.90
CA ALA A 150 -5.95 2.74 -8.74
C ALA A 150 -4.87 3.77 -8.46
N PHE A 151 -4.06 3.55 -7.43
CA PHE A 151 -2.86 4.36 -7.18
C PHE A 151 -1.62 3.55 -7.50
N THR A 152 -0.64 4.23 -8.08
CA THR A 152 0.62 3.62 -8.47
C THR A 152 1.51 3.44 -7.23
N VAL A 153 1.97 2.20 -7.02
CA VAL A 153 2.89 1.82 -5.93
C VAL A 153 4.34 1.98 -6.39
N VAL A 154 4.60 1.58 -7.64
CA VAL A 154 5.93 1.50 -8.25
C VAL A 154 5.79 1.82 -9.73
N LYS A 155 6.69 2.63 -10.28
CA LYS A 155 6.76 2.95 -11.70
C LYS A 155 8.21 3.20 -12.12
N ASN A 156 8.60 2.74 -13.31
CA ASN A 156 9.83 3.12 -14.01
C ASN A 156 11.16 2.81 -13.28
N ALA A 157 11.18 1.87 -12.35
CA ALA A 157 12.43 1.30 -11.88
C ALA A 157 12.64 -0.02 -12.63
N ASN A 158 13.80 -0.23 -13.26
CA ASN A 158 14.19 -1.52 -13.84
C ASN A 158 14.34 -2.56 -12.69
N ILE A 159 13.22 -2.98 -12.11
CA ILE A 159 13.17 -3.90 -10.98
C ILE A 159 13.17 -5.31 -11.55
N THR A 160 14.29 -6.00 -11.32
CA THR A 160 14.43 -7.41 -11.60
C THR A 160 14.42 -8.18 -10.29
N VAL A 161 13.55 -9.18 -10.21
CA VAL A 161 13.40 -10.11 -9.09
C VAL A 161 13.79 -11.50 -9.58
N ASN A 162 14.86 -12.07 -9.05
CA ASN A 162 15.44 -13.33 -9.53
C ASN A 162 15.93 -14.25 -8.40
N SER A 163 15.42 -14.05 -7.19
CA SER A 163 15.73 -14.85 -6.01
C SER A 163 14.45 -15.40 -5.40
N ASN A 164 14.46 -16.68 -5.02
CA ASN A 164 13.38 -17.33 -4.28
C ASN A 164 13.60 -17.31 -2.76
N THR A 165 14.79 -16.93 -2.30
CA THR A 165 15.18 -16.88 -0.88
C THR A 165 15.17 -15.46 -0.34
N GLU A 166 15.79 -14.53 -1.07
CA GLU A 166 15.94 -13.13 -0.66
C GLU A 166 14.87 -12.25 -1.34
N ALA A 167 14.16 -11.46 -0.54
CA ALA A 167 13.17 -10.53 -1.06
C ALA A 167 13.83 -9.21 -1.48
N THR A 168 13.64 -8.82 -2.73
CA THR A 168 14.04 -7.54 -3.31
C THR A 168 13.06 -6.46 -2.87
N ASP A 169 13.53 -5.33 -2.33
CA ASP A 169 12.67 -4.17 -2.07
C ASP A 169 12.19 -3.57 -3.40
N ILE A 170 10.88 -3.40 -3.58
CA ILE A 170 10.30 -2.91 -4.85
C ILE A 170 9.59 -1.57 -4.70
N THR A 171 9.04 -1.26 -3.51
CA THR A 171 8.61 0.11 -3.20
C THR A 171 9.85 0.99 -3.18
N THR A 172 9.81 2.12 -3.91
CA THR A 172 10.97 3.01 -4.01
C THR A 172 11.29 3.68 -2.67
N ASN A 173 12.21 4.66 -2.65
CA ASN A 173 12.67 5.33 -1.43
C ASN A 173 11.53 5.89 -0.54
N THR A 174 10.34 6.15 -1.09
CA THR A 174 9.17 6.58 -0.31
C THR A 174 8.10 5.49 -0.19
N PRO A 175 7.67 5.16 1.04
CA PRO A 175 6.55 4.25 1.26
C PRO A 175 5.22 4.91 0.86
N MET A 176 4.19 4.10 0.61
CA MET A 176 2.83 4.64 0.53
C MET A 176 2.31 5.02 1.92
N LEU A 177 1.61 6.14 2.01
CA LEU A 177 1.00 6.64 3.24
C LEU A 177 -0.52 6.68 3.09
N ASN A 178 -1.19 5.70 3.69
CA ASN A 178 -2.61 5.45 3.50
C ASN A 178 -3.41 5.61 4.80
N ILE A 179 -4.69 5.93 4.67
CA ILE A 179 -5.57 5.91 5.84
C ILE A 179 -5.72 4.47 6.36
N PRO A 180 -5.73 4.25 7.68
CA PRO A 180 -6.02 2.95 8.30
C PRO A 180 -7.40 2.42 7.89
N GLN A 181 -7.48 1.16 7.49
CA GLN A 181 -8.69 0.52 7.00
C GLN A 181 -8.54 -1.01 6.88
N GLU A 182 -9.65 -1.72 6.79
CA GLU A 182 -9.69 -3.10 6.33
C GLU A 182 -9.90 -3.13 4.80
N LEU A 183 -9.07 -3.89 4.10
CA LEU A 183 -9.13 -4.07 2.65
C LEU A 183 -9.82 -5.40 2.32
N THR A 184 -10.89 -5.33 1.52
CA THR A 184 -11.58 -6.52 1.02
C THR A 184 -10.85 -7.05 -0.21
N ALA A 185 -10.15 -8.18 -0.11
CA ALA A 185 -9.47 -8.78 -1.26
C ALA A 185 -10.44 -9.14 -2.40
N TRP A 186 -9.95 -9.06 -3.65
CA TRP A 186 -10.65 -9.59 -4.81
C TRP A 186 -10.88 -11.09 -4.71
N LYS A 187 -12.14 -11.51 -4.83
CA LYS A 187 -12.54 -12.92 -4.70
C LYS A 187 -12.70 -13.58 -6.06
N VAL A 188 -11.58 -13.88 -6.70
CA VAL A 188 -11.51 -14.48 -8.04
C VAL A 188 -12.23 -15.84 -8.13
N SER A 189 -12.31 -16.60 -7.04
CA SER A 189 -12.99 -17.90 -7.03
C SER A 189 -14.52 -17.81 -6.99
N GLU A 190 -15.09 -16.64 -6.67
CA GLU A 190 -16.54 -16.46 -6.58
C GLU A 190 -17.10 -16.00 -7.94
N THR A 191 -18.13 -16.68 -8.46
CA THR A 191 -18.71 -16.38 -9.78
C THR A 191 -19.16 -14.92 -9.92
N ALA A 192 -19.69 -14.31 -8.86
CA ALA A 192 -20.22 -12.95 -8.88
C ALA A 192 -19.14 -11.85 -8.87
N THR A 193 -17.89 -12.22 -8.58
CA THR A 193 -16.73 -11.31 -8.54
C THR A 193 -15.54 -11.90 -9.26
N LYS A 194 -15.78 -12.76 -10.26
CA LYS A 194 -14.71 -13.51 -10.92
C LYS A 194 -13.85 -12.58 -11.77
N SER A 195 -14.47 -11.64 -12.47
CA SER A 195 -13.77 -10.68 -13.34
C SER A 195 -13.31 -9.44 -12.59
N LYS A 196 -12.32 -8.75 -13.16
CA LYS A 196 -11.85 -7.44 -12.67
C LYS A 196 -12.98 -6.41 -12.62
N LEU A 197 -13.87 -6.40 -13.62
CA LEU A 197 -15.00 -5.46 -13.67
C LEU A 197 -15.94 -5.65 -12.46
N GLU A 198 -16.24 -6.89 -12.12
CA GLU A 198 -17.09 -7.20 -10.97
C GLU A 198 -16.39 -6.86 -9.65
N ALA A 199 -15.08 -7.11 -9.55
CA ALA A 199 -14.27 -6.69 -8.42
C ALA A 199 -14.31 -5.17 -8.22
N ASP A 200 -14.17 -4.39 -9.30
CA ASP A 200 -14.25 -2.94 -9.30
C ASP A 200 -15.65 -2.44 -8.89
N ASN A 201 -16.70 -3.10 -9.35
CA ASN A 201 -18.07 -2.79 -8.94
C ASN A 201 -18.26 -3.05 -7.43
N ALA A 202 -17.75 -4.18 -6.94
CA ALA A 202 -17.76 -4.58 -5.53
C ALA A 202 -16.73 -3.86 -4.64
N LYS A 203 -15.89 -2.98 -5.21
CA LYS A 203 -14.81 -2.25 -4.52
C LYS A 203 -13.82 -3.17 -3.81
N GLN A 204 -13.55 -4.33 -4.41
CA GLN A 204 -12.55 -5.26 -3.92
C GLN A 204 -11.15 -4.83 -4.35
N CYS A 205 -10.19 -5.02 -3.45
CA CYS A 205 -8.80 -4.63 -3.56
C CYS A 205 -7.96 -5.73 -4.24
N TYR A 206 -7.09 -5.31 -5.14
CA TYR A 206 -6.13 -6.15 -5.84
C TYR A 206 -4.96 -5.30 -6.33
N LEU A 207 -3.86 -5.97 -6.67
CA LEU A 207 -2.72 -5.37 -7.35
C LEU A 207 -2.86 -5.59 -8.86
N GLU A 208 -2.65 -4.55 -9.65
CA GLU A 208 -2.40 -4.62 -11.10
C GLU A 208 -0.89 -4.52 -11.31
N ILE A 209 -0.29 -5.53 -11.91
CA ILE A 209 1.17 -5.64 -12.06
C ILE A 209 1.50 -5.86 -13.53
N ALA A 210 2.12 -4.87 -14.17
CA ALA A 210 2.72 -5.05 -15.50
C ALA A 210 4.12 -5.64 -15.33
N CYS A 211 4.33 -6.86 -15.82
CA CYS A 211 5.59 -7.57 -15.66
C CYS A 211 5.93 -8.48 -16.84
N LYS A 212 7.18 -8.93 -16.86
CA LYS A 212 7.67 -10.04 -17.66
C LYS A 212 8.02 -11.17 -16.72
N ILE A 213 7.58 -12.38 -17.00
CA ILE A 213 7.91 -13.56 -16.20
C ILE A 213 8.70 -14.51 -17.08
N ARG A 214 9.86 -14.92 -16.60
CA ARG A 214 10.73 -15.89 -17.24
C ARG A 214 10.96 -17.07 -16.32
N GLN A 215 11.08 -18.25 -16.91
CA GLN A 215 11.54 -19.45 -16.22
C GLN A 215 12.56 -20.16 -17.10
N SER A 216 13.74 -20.43 -16.55
CA SER A 216 14.86 -21.04 -17.28
C SER A 216 15.18 -20.32 -18.61
N GLY A 217 15.03 -18.99 -18.64
CA GLY A 217 15.27 -18.14 -19.82
C GLY A 217 14.11 -18.02 -20.81
N ALA A 218 13.06 -18.85 -20.71
CA ALA A 218 11.87 -18.75 -21.56
C ALA A 218 10.84 -17.80 -20.95
N TYR A 219 10.16 -16.98 -21.78
CA TYR A 219 9.07 -16.12 -21.34
C TYR A 219 7.81 -16.95 -21.08
N LEU A 220 7.34 -16.94 -19.83
CA LEU A 220 6.01 -17.44 -19.44
C LEU A 220 4.94 -16.34 -19.57
N LEU A 221 5.34 -15.08 -19.41
CA LEU A 221 4.49 -13.92 -19.58
C LEU A 221 5.29 -12.75 -20.16
N GLY A 222 4.67 -12.02 -21.09
CA GLY A 222 5.31 -10.93 -21.82
C GLY A 222 6.30 -11.43 -22.85
N SER A 223 7.18 -10.54 -23.29
CA SER A 223 8.25 -10.84 -24.24
C SER A 223 9.46 -9.93 -23.99
N ALA A 224 10.49 -10.06 -24.82
CA ALA A 224 11.64 -9.16 -24.76
C ALA A 224 11.24 -7.67 -24.87
N SER A 225 10.25 -7.36 -25.72
CA SER A 225 9.81 -5.99 -26.00
C SER A 225 8.51 -5.58 -25.31
N GLU A 226 7.80 -6.51 -24.65
CA GLU A 226 6.44 -6.26 -24.16
C GLU A 226 6.25 -6.74 -22.72
N TYR A 227 5.67 -5.87 -21.89
CA TYR A 227 5.15 -6.22 -20.57
C TYR A 227 3.68 -6.65 -20.69
N LYS A 228 3.26 -7.63 -19.91
CA LYS A 228 1.85 -8.01 -19.78
C LYS A 228 1.39 -7.86 -18.34
N THR A 229 0.09 -7.68 -18.18
CA THR A 229 -0.53 -7.42 -16.88
C THR A 229 -1.00 -8.71 -16.24
N ILE A 230 -0.74 -8.84 -14.94
CA ILE A 230 -1.42 -9.79 -14.06
C ILE A 230 -2.14 -9.03 -12.96
N TYR A 231 -3.14 -9.68 -12.39
CA TYR A 231 -3.89 -9.19 -11.25
C TYR A 231 -3.73 -10.14 -10.06
N VAL A 232 -3.54 -9.59 -8.87
CA VAL A 232 -3.32 -10.35 -7.64
C VAL A 232 -4.28 -9.87 -6.56
N PRO A 233 -5.20 -10.71 -6.06
CA PRO A 233 -6.02 -10.39 -4.90
C PRO A 233 -5.20 -9.85 -3.74
N PHE A 234 -5.64 -8.76 -3.14
CA PHE A 234 -4.91 -8.12 -2.05
C PHE A 234 -5.88 -7.62 -0.99
N GLY A 235 -5.81 -8.20 0.19
CA GLY A 235 -6.57 -7.77 1.36
C GLY A 235 -5.74 -7.94 2.61
N ASP A 236 -5.93 -7.02 3.54
CA ASP A 236 -5.31 -6.99 4.86
C ASP A 236 -5.96 -5.86 5.68
N THR A 237 -5.57 -5.72 6.94
CA THR A 237 -5.94 -4.59 7.80
C THR A 237 -4.76 -3.66 8.00
N TRP A 238 -4.89 -2.44 7.47
CA TRP A 238 -3.95 -1.37 7.71
C TRP A 238 -4.29 -0.65 9.01
N GLU A 239 -3.42 -0.83 10.01
CA GLU A 239 -3.54 -0.21 11.32
C GLU A 239 -2.82 1.15 11.42
N GLN A 240 -3.40 2.06 12.22
CA GLN A 240 -2.84 3.37 12.49
C GLN A 240 -1.43 3.32 13.07
N GLY A 241 -0.53 4.13 12.49
CA GLY A 241 0.84 4.30 12.95
C GLY A 241 1.70 3.06 12.81
N LYS A 242 1.30 2.12 11.94
CA LYS A 242 2.04 0.89 11.64
C LYS A 242 2.66 0.94 10.26
N ARG A 243 3.78 0.22 10.15
CA ARG A 243 4.44 -0.08 8.88
C ARG A 243 4.15 -1.52 8.48
N HIS A 244 3.43 -1.67 7.37
CA HIS A 244 3.08 -2.96 6.76
C HIS A 244 4.06 -3.24 5.64
N ILE A 245 4.75 -4.38 5.72
CA ILE A 245 5.74 -4.81 4.73
C ILE A 245 5.27 -6.12 4.10
N TYR A 246 4.85 -6.06 2.85
CA TYR A 246 4.37 -7.20 2.09
C TYR A 246 5.50 -7.78 1.24
N THR A 247 5.61 -9.10 1.20
CA THR A 247 6.51 -9.77 0.24
C THR A 247 5.66 -10.49 -0.81
N LEU A 248 5.66 -9.96 -2.02
CA LEU A 248 5.04 -10.58 -3.19
C LEU A 248 5.88 -11.80 -3.60
N ILE A 249 5.24 -12.96 -3.70
CA ILE A 249 5.89 -14.19 -4.18
C ILE A 249 5.38 -14.46 -5.59
N PHE A 250 6.23 -14.23 -6.59
CA PHE A 250 5.86 -14.38 -7.99
C PHE A 250 5.89 -15.85 -8.42
N GLY A 251 4.69 -16.41 -8.59
CA GLY A 251 4.46 -17.78 -9.03
C GLY A 251 3.14 -17.98 -9.79
N GLY A 252 2.39 -16.90 -10.04
CA GLY A 252 1.05 -16.94 -10.61
C GLY A 252 0.46 -15.54 -10.73
N GLY A 253 -0.86 -15.48 -10.85
CA GLY A 253 -1.65 -14.26 -11.06
C GLY A 253 -2.83 -14.56 -11.97
N TYR A 254 -3.74 -13.59 -12.08
CA TYR A 254 -4.95 -13.72 -12.88
C TYR A 254 -4.97 -12.72 -14.03
N ASP A 255 -5.71 -13.03 -15.10
CA ASP A 255 -6.09 -12.07 -16.13
C ASP A 255 -7.33 -11.26 -15.69
N ASP A 256 -7.86 -10.42 -16.57
CA ASP A 256 -9.01 -9.57 -16.24
C ASP A 256 -10.34 -10.34 -16.12
N GLN A 257 -10.38 -11.61 -16.52
CA GLN A 257 -11.51 -12.54 -16.34
C GLN A 257 -11.33 -13.43 -15.11
N GLY A 258 -10.27 -13.26 -14.34
CA GLY A 258 -10.00 -14.08 -13.18
C GLY A 258 -9.47 -15.48 -13.52
N GLU A 259 -8.95 -15.69 -14.74
CA GLU A 259 -8.31 -16.95 -15.10
C GLU A 259 -6.83 -16.92 -14.77
N ALA A 260 -6.29 -18.04 -14.29
CA ALA A 260 -4.89 -18.14 -13.93
C ALA A 260 -3.98 -17.95 -15.16
N VAL A 261 -3.06 -16.99 -15.07
CA VAL A 261 -2.13 -16.63 -16.16
C VAL A 261 -1.05 -17.69 -16.34
N LEU A 262 -0.59 -18.29 -15.24
CA LEU A 262 0.38 -19.38 -15.27
C LEU A 262 -0.32 -20.69 -14.91
N ASN A 263 -0.38 -21.61 -15.87
CA ASN A 263 -0.86 -22.97 -15.66
C ASN A 263 0.31 -23.95 -15.76
N PRO A 264 0.55 -24.79 -14.75
CA PRO A 264 1.57 -25.82 -14.86
C PRO A 264 1.18 -26.83 -15.93
N ILE A 265 2.17 -27.32 -16.69
CA ILE A 265 1.97 -28.41 -17.64
C ILE A 265 1.45 -29.63 -16.87
N GLN A 266 0.25 -30.09 -17.24
CA GLN A 266 -0.35 -31.30 -16.71
C GLN A 266 0.02 -32.47 -17.64
N PHE A 267 0.41 -33.59 -17.06
CA PHE A 267 0.69 -34.81 -17.79
C PHE A 267 -0.42 -35.81 -17.49
N ASP A 268 -1.10 -36.27 -18.54
CA ASP A 268 -1.98 -37.42 -18.48
C ASP A 268 -1.39 -38.49 -19.41
N ALA A 269 -1.19 -39.69 -18.87
CA ALA A 269 -0.47 -40.77 -19.56
C ALA A 269 -1.32 -42.03 -19.54
N GLU A 270 -1.77 -42.46 -20.72
CA GLU A 270 -2.47 -43.71 -20.92
C GLU A 270 -1.52 -44.78 -21.48
N THR A 271 -1.58 -46.00 -20.94
CA THR A 271 -0.84 -47.14 -21.47
C THR A 271 -1.76 -48.02 -22.30
N THR A 272 -1.42 -48.28 -23.56
CA THR A 272 -2.00 -49.41 -24.29
C THR A 272 -1.24 -50.69 -23.92
N GLY A 273 -1.96 -51.81 -23.79
CA GLY A 273 -1.34 -53.10 -23.61
C GLY A 273 -0.45 -53.46 -24.81
N TRP A 274 0.66 -54.13 -24.56
CA TRP A 274 1.45 -54.73 -25.63
C TRP A 274 0.56 -55.69 -26.43
N VAL A 275 0.54 -55.54 -27.75
CA VAL A 275 -0.03 -56.56 -28.65
C VAL A 275 1.09 -57.51 -29.04
N ASP A 276 0.84 -58.80 -28.91
CA ASP A 276 1.79 -59.81 -29.35
C ASP A 276 2.01 -59.67 -30.87
N ALA A 277 3.26 -59.51 -31.27
CA ALA A 277 3.66 -59.52 -32.68
C ALA A 277 4.01 -60.96 -33.07
N ASP A 278 2.98 -61.82 -33.18
CA ASP A 278 3.18 -63.19 -33.60
C ASP A 278 3.72 -63.22 -35.04
N LYS A 279 4.97 -63.65 -35.19
CA LYS A 279 5.56 -64.09 -36.44
C LYS A 279 6.13 -65.48 -36.24
N ASP A 280 5.49 -66.46 -36.87
CA ASP A 280 6.08 -67.78 -37.05
C ASP A 280 7.37 -67.64 -37.89
N VAL A 281 8.52 -67.88 -37.26
CA VAL A 281 9.80 -68.02 -37.96
C VAL A 281 10.06 -69.50 -38.15
N ASN A 282 9.82 -69.99 -39.37
CA ASN A 282 10.09 -71.38 -39.71
C ASN A 282 11.60 -71.60 -39.87
N VAL A 283 12.20 -72.44 -39.04
CA VAL A 283 13.59 -72.89 -39.21
C VAL A 283 13.56 -74.14 -40.09
N GLN A 284 13.81 -73.97 -41.39
CA GLN A 284 14.00 -75.10 -42.30
C GLN A 284 15.32 -75.82 -41.96
N PRO A 285 15.40 -77.15 -42.13
CA PRO A 285 16.60 -77.95 -41.80
C PRO A 285 17.84 -77.56 -42.61
#